data_AF-A0A8K0KUZ3-F1
#
_entry.id   AF-A0A8K0KUZ3-F1
#
_cell.length_a   1.000
_cell.length_b   1.000
_cell.length_c   1.000
_cell.angle_alpha   90.00
_cell.angle_beta   90.00
_cell.angle_gamma   90.00
#
_symmetry.space_group_name_H-M   'P 1'
#
loop_
_entity.id
_entity.type
_entity.pdbx_description
1 polymer ?
#
loop_
_entity_poly.entity_id
_entity_poly.type
_entity_poly.pdbx_seq_one_letter_code
_entity_poly.pdbx_strand_id
1 'polypeptide(L)'
;MPTQLDRTLQSKNLFFGFAGLVTAVAAWTIWGPSDIFPKQDPGGDPDLWTETQLKEYLKSRNLAVGKAPTREELIAMVKAAKSAPQ
;
A
#
# COMPACT_ATOMS: atom_id res chain seq x y z
N MET A 1 -5.61 -29.61 41.70
CA MET A 1 -4.49 -30.02 40.83
C MET A 1 -4.49 -29.10 39.62
N PRO A 2 -3.44 -28.31 39.36
CA PRO A 2 -3.38 -27.50 38.13
C PRO A 2 -3.18 -28.45 36.95
N THR A 3 -4.17 -28.53 36.08
CA THR A 3 -4.11 -29.32 34.84
C THR A 3 -3.17 -28.65 33.84
N GLN A 4 -2.66 -29.39 32.85
CA GLN A 4 -1.76 -28.83 31.85
C GLN A 4 -2.37 -27.65 31.08
N LEU A 5 -3.70 -27.64 30.97
CA LEU A 5 -4.51 -26.57 30.36
C LEU A 5 -4.42 -25.24 31.12
N ASP A 6 -4.31 -25.28 32.46
CA ASP A 6 -4.22 -24.09 33.31
C ASP A 6 -2.82 -23.45 33.21
N ARG A 7 -1.78 -24.30 33.03
CA ARG A 7 -0.39 -23.85 32.83
C ARG A 7 -0.18 -23.22 31.45
N THR A 8 -0.94 -23.64 30.43
CA THR A 8 -0.92 -23.00 29.11
C THR A 8 -1.65 -21.66 29.10
N LEU A 9 -2.73 -21.53 29.85
CA LEU A 9 -3.49 -20.28 29.98
C LEU A 9 -2.75 -19.20 30.77
N GLN A 10 -1.90 -19.58 31.73
CA GLN A 10 -1.09 -18.67 32.53
C GLN A 10 0.37 -18.54 32.05
N SER A 11 0.61 -18.65 30.74
CA SER A 11 1.98 -18.60 30.18
C SER A 11 2.48 -17.17 29.98
N LYS A 12 3.16 -16.62 31.00
CA LYS A 12 3.78 -15.27 30.95
C LYS A 12 4.74 -15.08 29.78
N ASN A 13 5.46 -16.14 29.39
CA ASN A 13 6.40 -16.10 28.27
C ASN A 13 5.69 -15.90 26.92
N LEU A 14 4.50 -16.48 26.76
CA LEU A 14 3.69 -16.33 25.54
C LEU A 14 3.18 -14.88 25.42
N PHE A 15 2.76 -14.30 26.54
CA PHE A 15 2.34 -12.91 26.60
C PHE A 15 3.48 -11.95 26.22
N PHE A 16 4.67 -12.08 26.81
CA PHE A 16 5.81 -11.22 26.47
C PHE A 16 6.27 -11.40 25.02
N GLY A 17 6.24 -12.63 24.48
CA GLY A 17 6.55 -12.89 23.08
C GLY A 17 5.59 -12.19 22.12
N PHE A 18 4.29 -12.31 22.37
CA PHE A 18 3.26 -11.62 21.59
C PHE A 18 3.38 -10.10 21.71
N ALA A 19 3.49 -9.58 22.94
CA ALA A 19 3.62 -8.15 23.19
C ALA A 19 4.86 -7.58 22.49
N GLY A 20 6.00 -8.27 22.57
CA GLY A 20 7.23 -7.86 21.89
C GLY A 20 7.06 -7.79 20.36
N LEU A 21 6.39 -8.77 19.76
CA LEU A 21 6.12 -8.76 18.33
C LEU A 21 5.18 -7.61 17.93
N VAL A 22 4.09 -7.40 18.67
CA VAL A 22 3.15 -6.30 18.40
C VAL A 22 3.83 -4.93 18.53
N THR A 23 4.66 -4.73 19.56
CA THR A 23 5.41 -3.48 19.75
C THR A 23 6.43 -3.27 18.63
N ALA A 24 7.11 -4.32 18.17
CA ALA A 24 8.04 -4.22 17.04
C ALA A 24 7.31 -3.83 15.75
N VAL A 25 6.17 -4.45 15.45
CA VAL A 25 5.35 -4.10 14.29
C VAL A 25 4.85 -2.65 14.39
N ALA A 26 4.37 -2.23 15.56
CA ALA A 26 3.91 -0.85 15.79
C ALA A 26 5.04 0.19 15.65
N ALA A 27 6.25 -0.11 16.13
CA ALA A 27 7.40 0.76 15.89
C ALA A 27 7.72 0.82 14.38
N TRP A 28 7.64 -0.30 13.68
CA TRP A 28 7.84 -0.36 12.23
C TRP A 28 6.78 0.40 11.45
N THR A 29 5.55 0.54 11.94
CA THR A 29 4.53 1.35 11.25
C THR A 29 4.77 2.86 11.37
N ILE A 30 5.48 3.31 12.41
CA ILE A 30 5.80 4.73 12.63
C ILE A 30 7.05 5.15 11.83
N TRP A 31 8.08 4.30 11.83
CA TRP A 31 9.38 4.63 11.23
C TRP A 31 9.71 3.89 9.93
N GLY A 32 8.96 2.84 9.59
CA GLY A 32 9.19 2.06 8.38
C GLY A 32 8.74 2.77 7.11
N PRO A 33 8.92 2.11 5.94
CA PRO A 33 8.50 2.66 4.66
C PRO A 33 7.03 3.06 4.67
N SER A 34 6.72 4.27 4.19
CA SER A 34 5.37 4.87 4.21
C SER A 34 4.34 4.15 3.33
N ASP A 35 4.75 3.16 2.54
CA ASP A 35 3.89 2.43 1.60
C ASP A 35 3.47 1.06 2.14
N ILE A 36 2.98 1.01 3.39
CA ILE A 36 2.43 -0.22 4.02
C ILE A 36 1.20 -0.73 3.24
N PHE A 37 0.46 0.19 2.64
CA PHE A 37 -0.67 -0.14 1.78
C PHE A 37 -0.27 0.06 0.32
N PRO A 38 -0.43 -0.97 -0.54
CA PRO A 38 -0.25 -0.79 -1.95
C PRO A 38 -1.23 0.28 -2.44
N LYS A 39 -0.74 1.29 -3.15
CA LYS A 39 -1.59 2.28 -3.78
C LYS A 39 -2.46 1.56 -4.81
N GLN A 40 -3.76 1.52 -4.56
CA GLN A 40 -4.68 0.90 -5.49
C GLN A 40 -4.89 1.85 -6.65
N ASP A 41 -4.40 1.47 -7.83
CA ASP A 41 -4.73 2.18 -9.06
C ASP A 41 -6.27 2.22 -9.16
N PRO A 42 -6.88 3.35 -9.55
CA PRO A 42 -8.32 3.41 -9.74
C PRO A 42 -8.71 2.34 -10.76
N GLY A 43 -9.67 1.48 -10.45
CA GLY A 43 -10.12 0.45 -11.39
C GLY A 43 -10.83 1.08 -12.59
N GLY A 44 -10.88 0.34 -13.72
CA GLY A 44 -11.75 0.69 -14.85
C GLY A 44 -11.17 1.68 -15.86
N ASP A 45 -12.06 2.49 -16.45
CA ASP A 45 -11.75 3.39 -17.56
C ASP A 45 -11.03 4.67 -17.11
N PRO A 46 -9.88 5.03 -17.72
CA PRO A 46 -9.12 6.25 -17.39
C PRO A 46 -9.91 7.54 -17.58
N ASP A 47 -10.97 7.53 -18.41
CA ASP A 47 -11.82 8.70 -18.66
C ASP A 47 -12.62 9.11 -17.43
N LEU A 48 -12.87 8.17 -16.50
CA LEU A 48 -13.60 8.40 -15.25
C LEU A 48 -12.67 8.84 -14.11
N TRP A 49 -11.35 8.80 -14.33
CA TRP A 49 -10.39 9.14 -13.28
C TRP A 49 -10.26 10.66 -13.14
N THR A 50 -9.92 11.07 -11.92
CA THR A 50 -9.58 12.46 -11.64
C THR A 50 -8.17 12.78 -12.16
N GLU A 51 -7.88 14.06 -12.41
CA GLU A 51 -6.54 14.46 -12.87
C GLU A 51 -5.43 14.03 -11.90
N THR A 52 -5.71 14.06 -10.60
CA THR A 52 -4.78 13.60 -9.56
C THR A 52 -4.48 12.12 -9.72
N GLN A 53 -5.49 11.29 -9.94
CA GLN A 53 -5.34 9.86 -10.16
C GLN A 53 -4.54 9.54 -11.43
N LEU A 54 -4.80 10.26 -12.53
CA LEU A 54 -4.03 10.11 -13.76
C LEU A 54 -2.55 10.46 -13.56
N LYS A 55 -2.26 11.57 -12.88
CA LYS A 55 -0.87 11.99 -12.56
C LYS A 55 -0.19 10.99 -11.63
N GLU A 56 -0.90 10.49 -10.62
CA GLU A 56 -0.37 9.53 -9.65
C GLU A 56 -0.07 8.18 -10.30
N TYR A 57 -0.93 7.70 -11.21
CA TYR A 57 -0.71 6.50 -12.02
C TYR A 57 0.56 6.58 -12.88
N LEU A 58 0.81 7.75 -13.50
CA LEU A 58 2.01 7.98 -14.31
C LEU A 58 3.25 8.11 -13.42
N LYS A 59 3.14 8.79 -12.28
CA LYS A 59 4.23 8.98 -11.31
C LYS A 59 4.69 7.66 -10.69
N SER A 60 3.76 6.77 -10.33
CA SER A 60 4.09 5.45 -9.78
C SER A 60 4.89 4.58 -10.75
N ARG A 61 4.77 4.84 -12.06
CA ARG A 61 5.48 4.16 -13.15
C ARG A 61 6.67 4.94 -13.70
N ASN A 62 7.07 6.02 -13.02
CA ASN A 62 8.18 6.88 -13.41
C ASN A 62 8.06 7.42 -14.84
N LEU A 63 6.82 7.63 -15.32
CA LEU A 63 6.55 8.24 -16.62
C LEU A 63 6.57 9.75 -16.48
N ALA A 64 7.44 10.41 -17.24
CA ALA A 64 7.57 11.86 -17.22
C ALA A 64 6.33 12.51 -17.83
N VAL A 65 5.49 13.07 -16.97
CA VAL A 65 4.37 13.89 -17.40
C VAL A 65 4.91 15.27 -17.78
N GLY A 66 4.47 15.83 -18.91
CA GLY A 66 4.91 17.15 -19.38
C GLY A 66 4.70 18.27 -18.33
N LYS A 67 5.23 19.47 -18.59
CA LYS A 67 5.25 20.58 -17.61
C LYS A 67 3.84 21.09 -17.22
N ALA A 68 2.86 20.93 -18.11
CA ALA A 68 1.45 21.30 -17.89
C ALA A 68 0.56 20.49 -18.87
N PRO A 69 0.38 19.17 -18.64
CA PRO A 69 -0.37 18.32 -19.56
C PRO A 69 -1.86 18.67 -19.48
N THR A 70 -2.55 18.62 -20.61
CA THR A 70 -4.02 18.67 -20.61
C THR A 70 -4.60 17.36 -20.07
N ARG A 71 -5.87 17.38 -19.65
CA ARG A 71 -6.54 16.18 -19.14
C ARG A 71 -6.60 15.08 -20.20
N GLU A 72 -6.82 15.46 -21.45
CA GLU A 72 -6.88 14.56 -22.59
C GLU A 72 -5.52 13.90 -22.85
N GLU A 73 -4.43 14.65 -22.75
CA GLU A 73 -3.06 14.12 -22.86
C GLU A 73 -2.76 13.12 -21.74
N LEU A 74 -3.14 13.43 -20.49
CA LEU A 74 -3.00 12.51 -19.36
C LEU A 74 -3.73 11.18 -19.60
N ILE A 75 -4.98 11.25 -20.07
CA ILE A 75 -5.78 10.08 -20.41
C ILE A 75 -5.11 9.25 -21.51
N ALA A 76 -4.63 9.91 -22.57
CA ALA A 76 -3.95 9.24 -23.67
C ALA A 76 -2.68 8.53 -23.21
N MET A 77 -1.88 9.19 -22.35
CA MET A 77 -0.68 8.60 -21.76
C MET A 77 -1.01 7.41 -20.86
N VAL A 78 -2.05 7.49 -20.03
CA VAL A 78 -2.49 6.39 -19.17
C VAL A 78 -3.03 5.22 -20.01
N LYS A 79 -3.83 5.49 -21.05
CA LYS A 79 -4.29 4.47 -21.99
C LYS A 79 -3.12 3.80 -22.71
N ALA A 80 -2.14 4.57 -23.16
CA ALA A 80 -0.92 4.04 -23.78
C ALA A 80 -0.12 3.17 -22.80
N ALA A 81 0.06 3.62 -21.55
CA ALA A 81 0.74 2.87 -20.50
C ALA A 81 0.01 1.56 -20.10
N LYS A 82 -1.33 1.55 -20.14
CA LYS A 82 -2.14 0.33 -19.91
C LYS A 82 -2.09 -0.65 -21.08
N SER A 83 -1.98 -0.15 -22.30
CA SER A 83 -1.92 -0.97 -23.53
C SER A 83 -0.52 -1.50 -23.84
N ALA A 84 0.52 -0.88 -23.30
CA ALA A 84 1.88 -1.37 -23.44
C ALA A 84 2.04 -2.71 -22.70
N PRO A 85 2.53 -3.78 -23.35
CA PRO A 85 2.90 -5.00 -22.66
C PRO A 85 4.03 -4.68 -21.66
N GLN A 86 3.85 -5.10 -20.41
CA GLN A 86 4.85 -5.00 -19.34
C GLN A 86 5.91 -6.08 -19.52
#